data_AF-A0A6J2UP44-F1
#
_entry.id   AF-A0A6J2UP44-F1
#
_cell.length_a   1.000
_cell.length_b   1.000
_cell.length_c   1.000
_cell.angle_alpha   90.00
_cell.angle_beta   90.00
_cell.angle_gamma   90.00
#
_symmetry.space_group_name_H-M   'P 1'
#
loop_
_entity.id
_entity.type
_entity.pdbx_description
1 polymer ?
#
loop_
_entity_poly.entity_id
_entity_poly.type
_entity_poly.pdbx_seq_one_letter_code
_entity_poly.pdbx_strand_id
1 'polypeptide(L)'
;MDGFAFGHKCRCVRTTSSFIHPRQYKKIEILPVGANCRRTEILILKKNNNTVCVNPDAKWVKKVINRFVNRSENTQGTARTVTLSGWP
;
A
#
# COMPACT_ATOMS: atom_id res chain seq x y z
N MET A 1 16.06 -7.15 -17.37
CA MET A 1 16.25 -5.71 -17.13
C MET A 1 15.15 -5.27 -16.17
N ASP A 2 15.43 -5.21 -14.87
CA ASP A 2 14.49 -4.73 -13.87
C ASP A 2 15.20 -3.62 -13.10
N GLY A 3 15.19 -2.43 -13.71
CA GLY A 3 15.86 -1.26 -13.18
C GLY A 3 15.18 -0.77 -11.90
N PHE A 4 15.90 -0.87 -10.79
CA PHE A 4 15.65 -0.07 -9.57
C PHE A 4 16.99 0.44 -9.01
N ALA A 5 17.73 1.17 -9.83
CA ALA A 5 18.77 2.07 -9.33
C ALA A 5 18.15 3.45 -9.11
N PHE A 6 17.74 3.77 -7.87
CA PHE A 6 17.68 5.14 -7.34
C PHE A 6 17.68 5.07 -5.81
N GLY A 7 18.73 5.62 -5.21
CA GLY A 7 19.15 5.38 -3.83
C GLY A 7 18.11 5.67 -2.74
N HIS A 8 18.36 5.07 -1.57
CA HIS A 8 17.81 5.23 -0.21
C HIS A 8 16.98 6.49 0.10
N LYS A 9 15.91 6.75 -0.65
CA LYS A 9 15.05 7.92 -0.48
C LYS A 9 13.61 7.44 -0.60
N CYS A 10 12.87 7.59 0.49
CA CYS A 10 11.44 7.37 0.55
C CYS A 10 10.73 8.09 -0.62
N ARG A 11 9.70 7.47 -1.20
CA ARG A 11 8.99 7.98 -2.38
C ARG A 11 8.24 9.28 -2.08
N CYS A 12 7.85 9.47 -0.83
CA CYS A 12 7.17 10.62 -0.30
C CYS A 12 8.14 11.52 0.47
N VAL A 13 8.38 12.72 -0.06
CA VAL A 13 9.13 13.77 0.66
C VAL A 13 8.25 14.49 1.67
N ARG A 14 6.95 14.63 1.36
CA ARG A 14 5.93 15.25 2.23
C ARG A 14 4.68 14.40 2.26
N THR A 15 4.06 14.31 3.42
CA THR A 15 2.77 13.64 3.63
C THR A 15 1.71 14.67 3.98
N THR A 16 0.47 14.41 3.57
CA THR A 16 -0.68 15.19 4.03
C THR A 16 -1.49 14.39 5.03
N SER A 17 -1.96 15.07 6.08
CA SER A 17 -2.92 14.54 7.04
C SER A 17 -4.35 14.98 6.71
N SER A 18 -4.54 15.84 5.69
CA SER A 18 -5.85 16.33 5.27
C SER A 18 -6.72 15.19 4.77
N PHE A 19 -7.98 15.16 5.22
CA PHE A 19 -8.93 14.15 4.78
C PHE A 19 -9.19 14.26 3.28
N ILE A 20 -9.07 13.14 2.57
CA ILE A 20 -9.41 13.06 1.15
C ILE A 20 -10.66 12.19 1.03
N HIS A 21 -11.61 12.61 0.19
CA HIS A 21 -12.86 11.89 0.06
C HIS A 21 -12.65 10.60 -0.75
N PRO A 22 -13.08 9.41 -0.25
CA PRO A 22 -12.85 8.14 -0.95
C PRO A 22 -13.40 8.05 -2.38
N ARG A 23 -14.39 8.89 -2.71
CA ARG A 23 -14.95 9.02 -4.07
C ARG A 23 -13.91 9.43 -5.11
N GLN A 24 -12.84 10.11 -4.69
CA GLN A 24 -11.76 10.58 -5.54
C GLN A 24 -10.63 9.57 -5.67
N TYR A 25 -10.65 8.46 -4.93
CA TYR A 25 -9.60 7.44 -5.02
C TYR A 25 -9.73 6.65 -6.32
N LYS A 26 -8.61 6.53 -7.02
CA LYS A 26 -8.44 5.66 -8.19
C LYS A 26 -7.69 4.40 -7.79
N LYS A 27 -6.61 4.54 -7.04
CA LYS A 27 -5.79 3.44 -6.52
C LYS A 27 -5.14 3.85 -5.20
N ILE A 28 -4.94 2.90 -4.30
CA ILE A 28 -4.15 3.08 -3.08
C ILE A 28 -2.98 2.11 -3.15
N GLU A 29 -1.77 2.64 -2.97
CA GLU A 29 -0.54 1.86 -2.86
C GLU A 29 -0.01 2.00 -1.43
N ILE A 30 0.20 0.88 -0.77
CA ILE A 30 0.78 0.81 0.57
C ILE A 30 2.19 0.25 0.42
N LEU A 31 3.18 1.05 0.73
CA LEU A 31 4.58 0.67 0.73
C LEU A 31 5.01 0.45 2.18
N PRO A 32 5.16 -0.80 2.64
CA PRO A 32 5.61 -1.07 4.00
C PRO A 32 7.07 -0.65 4.18
N VAL A 33 7.48 -0.59 5.45
CA VAL A 33 8.90 -0.40 5.82
C VAL A 33 9.74 -1.47 5.12
N GLY A 34 10.79 -1.05 4.42
CA GLY A 34 11.69 -1.93 3.68
C GLY A 34 13.14 -1.45 3.73
N ALA A 35 14.03 -2.19 3.06
CA ALA A 35 15.46 -1.87 3.01
C ALA A 35 15.75 -0.45 2.46
N ASN A 36 14.87 0.07 1.60
CA ASN A 36 15.03 1.39 0.98
C ASN A 36 14.40 2.55 1.78
N CYS A 37 13.40 2.31 2.63
CA CYS A 37 12.74 3.35 3.41
C CYS A 37 12.27 2.79 4.76
N ARG A 38 12.70 3.43 5.85
CA ARG A 38 12.37 3.04 7.24
C ARG A 38 10.95 3.42 7.69
N ARG A 39 10.15 4.00 6.80
CA ARG A 39 8.80 4.49 7.08
C ARG A 39 7.81 3.82 6.15
N THR A 40 6.63 3.51 6.67
CA THR A 40 5.50 3.10 5.83
C THR A 40 5.00 4.30 5.05
N GLU A 41 4.91 4.17 3.74
CA GLU A 41 4.40 5.20 2.86
C GLU A 41 3.07 4.75 2.26
N ILE A 42 2.11 5.67 2.19
CA ILE A 42 0.81 5.39 1.59
C ILE A 42 0.57 6.43 0.52
N LEU A 43 0.43 5.96 -0.71
CA LEU A 43 0.22 6.78 -1.88
C LEU A 43 -1.21 6.57 -2.36
N ILE A 44 -1.95 7.65 -2.49
CA ILE A 44 -3.29 7.66 -3.03
C ILE A 44 -3.22 8.27 -4.42
N LEU A 45 -3.42 7.44 -5.44
CA LEU A 45 -3.69 7.90 -6.79
C LEU A 45 -5.15 8.35 -6.86
N LYS A 46 -5.37 9.63 -7.13
CA LYS A 46 -6.71 10.17 -7.33
C LYS A 46 -7.19 9.94 -8.76
N LYS A 47 -8.50 10.05 -8.98
CA LYS A 47 -9.14 9.91 -10.31
C LYS A 47 -8.67 10.94 -11.31
N ASN A 48 -8.26 12.11 -10.84
CA ASN A 48 -7.62 13.15 -11.66
C ASN A 48 -6.14 12.86 -11.96
N ASN A 49 -5.68 11.62 -11.79
CA ASN A 49 -4.29 11.16 -11.93
C ASN A 49 -3.27 11.85 -10.99
N ASN A 50 -3.71 12.62 -9.99
CA ASN A 50 -2.78 13.19 -9.01
C ASN A 50 -2.48 12.17 -7.91
N THR A 51 -1.21 11.87 -7.70
CA THR A 51 -0.73 11.04 -6.59
C THR A 51 -0.48 11.91 -5.37
N VAL A 52 -1.03 11.50 -4.23
CA VAL A 52 -0.85 12.21 -2.95
C VAL A 52 -0.37 11.23 -1.89
N CYS A 53 0.72 11.59 -1.23
CA CYS A 53 1.25 10.87 -0.08
C CYS A 53 0.49 11.25 1.18
N VAL A 54 0.01 10.27 1.93
CA VAL A 54 -0.77 10.50 3.17
C VAL A 54 -0.05 9.97 4.39
N ASN A 55 -0.28 10.60 5.54
CA ASN A 55 0.36 10.18 6.78
C ASN A 55 -0.30 8.90 7.34
N PRO A 56 0.43 7.78 7.52
CA PRO A 56 -0.12 6.55 8.12
C PRO A 56 -0.66 6.74 9.54
N ASP A 57 -0.19 7.75 10.28
CA ASP A 57 -0.64 8.02 11.65
C ASP A 57 -2.04 8.66 11.72
N ALA A 58 -2.53 9.22 10.61
CA ALA A 58 -3.83 9.84 10.56
C ALA A 58 -4.97 8.82 10.74
N LYS A 59 -5.90 9.10 11.68
CA LYS A 59 -7.02 8.19 12.02
C LYS A 59 -7.86 7.81 10.80
N TRP A 60 -8.10 8.74 9.88
CA TRP A 60 -8.90 8.47 8.69
C TRP A 60 -8.19 7.53 7.71
N VAL A 61 -6.86 7.59 7.61
CA VAL A 61 -6.05 6.71 6.75
C VAL A 61 -6.16 5.27 7.23
N LYS A 62 -6.02 5.04 8.54
CA LYS A 62 -6.24 3.72 9.16
C LYS A 62 -7.64 3.17 8.86
N LYS A 63 -8.69 4.01 8.96
CA LYS A 63 -10.07 3.63 8.60
C LYS A 63 -10.25 3.31 7.12
N VAL A 64 -9.52 3.98 6.24
CA VAL A 64 -9.56 3.70 4.80
C VAL A 64 -8.91 2.35 4.54
N ILE A 65 -7.68 2.14 5.02
CA ILE A 65 -6.95 0.87 4.87
C ILE A 65 -7.79 -0.29 5.39
N ASN A 66 -8.32 -0.20 6.60
CA ASN A 66 -9.15 -1.26 7.19
C ASN A 66 -10.37 -1.59 6.31
N ARG A 67 -11.01 -0.58 5.71
CA ARG A 67 -12.13 -0.80 4.77
C ARG A 67 -11.72 -1.41 3.44
N PHE A 68 -10.48 -1.20 2.99
CA PHE A 68 -9.96 -1.84 1.79
C PHE A 68 -9.52 -3.28 2.07
N VAL A 69 -8.83 -3.54 3.18
CA VAL A 69 -8.40 -4.88 3.59
C VAL A 69 -9.58 -5.79 3.92
N ASN A 70 -10.56 -5.32 4.70
CA ASN A 70 -11.72 -6.16 5.06
C ASN A 70 -12.63 -6.47 3.86
N ARG A 71 -12.56 -5.70 2.77
CA ARG A 71 -13.23 -6.05 1.51
C ARG A 71 -12.54 -7.20 0.78
N SER A 72 -11.23 -7.37 1.00
CA SER A 72 -10.41 -8.44 0.41
C SER A 72 -10.52 -9.77 1.17
N GLU A 73 -10.94 -9.75 2.44
CA GLU A 73 -11.13 -10.94 3.27
C GLU A 73 -12.34 -11.81 2.87
N ASN A 74 -13.08 -11.46 1.80
CA ASN A 74 -14.01 -12.40 1.17
C ASN A 74 -13.34 -13.17 0.00
N THR A 75 -12.02 -13.07 -0.19
CA THR A 75 -11.33 -13.84 -1.25
C THR A 75 -9.85 -14.10 -0.92
N GLN A 76 -9.51 -14.48 0.32
CA GLN A 76 -8.17 -15.00 0.62
C GLN A 76 -8.22 -16.18 1.60
N GLY A 77 -8.84 -17.26 1.13
CA GLY A 77 -8.71 -18.61 1.67
C GLY A 77 -8.09 -19.58 0.66
N THR A 78 -7.15 -19.15 -0.19
CA THR A 78 -6.46 -20.04 -1.13
C THR A 78 -5.02 -19.58 -1.33
N ALA A 79 -4.10 -20.15 -0.56
CA ALA A 79 -2.73 -20.51 -1.00
C ALA A 79 -1.91 -21.01 0.20
N ARG A 80 -2.08 -22.28 0.57
CA ARG A 80 -0.99 -23.10 1.10
C ARG A 80 -1.08 -24.47 0.43
N THR A 81 -0.79 -24.53 -0.87
CA THR A 81 -0.36 -25.79 -1.47
C THR A 81 1.02 -26.07 -0.91
N VAL A 82 1.08 -26.76 0.23
CA VAL A 82 2.32 -27.35 0.69
C VAL A 82 2.59 -28.50 -0.27
N THR A 83 3.62 -28.33 -1.07
CA THR A 83 4.14 -29.29 -2.04
C THR A 83 4.24 -30.67 -1.43
N LEU A 84 3.67 -31.67 -2.11
CA LEU A 84 3.92 -33.09 -1.85
C LEU A 84 5.39 -33.38 -2.19
N SER A 85 6.31 -33.18 -1.26
CA SER A 85 7.63 -33.81 -1.31
C SER A 85 7.50 -35.19 -0.68
N GLY A 86 7.19 -36.18 -1.51
CA GLY A 86 7.03 -37.57 -1.09
C GLY A 86 6.56 -38.47 -2.23
N TRP A 87 7.47 -38.80 -3.14
CA TRP A 87 7.33 -39.96 -4.02
C TRP A 87 8.67 -40.73 -3.97
N PRO A 88 8.68 -42.01 -3.57
CA PRO A 88 9.86 -42.87 -3.68
C PRO A 88 10.18 -43.25 -5.13
#